data_AF-A0A1S2QY66-F1
#
_entry.id   AF-A0A1S2QY66-F1
#
_cell.length_a   1.000
_cell.length_b   1.000
_cell.length_c   1.000
_cell.angle_alpha   90.00
_cell.angle_beta   90.00
_cell.angle_gamma   90.00
#
_symmetry.space_group_name_H-M   'P 1'
#
loop_
_entity.id
_entity.type
_entity.pdbx_description
1 polymer ?
#
loop_
_entity_poly.entity_id
_entity_poly.type
_entity_poly.pdbx_seq_one_letter_code
_entity_poly.pdbx_strand_id
1 'polypeptide(L)' 'MEPKQPGNKKLPDFDRLNDRMIAETPSQPFLVIKTNLDSKNITDENPYYRGKNTEEFTEFFEE' A
#
# COMPACT_ATOMS: atom_id res chain seq x y z
N MET A 1 16.85 -25.48 0.61
CA MET A 1 16.23 -26.02 -0.62
C MET A 1 15.71 -24.84 -1.41
N GLU A 2 15.94 -24.79 -2.72
CA GLU A 2 15.35 -23.73 -3.55
C GLU A 2 13.82 -23.87 -3.55
N PRO A 3 13.07 -22.74 -3.46
CA PRO A 3 11.63 -22.77 -3.52
C PRO A 3 11.19 -23.27 -4.91
N LYS A 4 10.40 -24.34 -4.92
CA LYS A 4 9.71 -24.76 -6.16
C LYS A 4 8.82 -23.60 -6.58
N GLN A 5 8.94 -23.14 -7.83
CA GLN A 5 8.02 -22.17 -8.43
C GLN A 5 6.99 -22.90 -9.31
N PRO A 6 5.92 -23.48 -8.73
CA PRO A 6 4.81 -23.98 -9.52
C PRO A 6 4.04 -22.80 -10.12
N GLY A 7 4.22 -22.55 -11.42
CA GLY A 7 3.59 -21.41 -12.10
C GLY A 7 4.18 -21.11 -13.47
N ASN A 8 3.68 -20.07 -14.13
CA ASN A 8 4.22 -19.60 -15.41
C ASN A 8 5.62 -19.00 -15.21
N LYS A 9 6.64 -19.63 -15.79
CA LYS A 9 8.06 -19.21 -15.72
C LYS A 9 8.36 -17.82 -16.31
N LYS A 10 7.39 -17.19 -16.98
CA LYS A 10 7.51 -15.85 -17.55
C LYS A 10 6.96 -14.75 -16.64
N LEU A 11 6.26 -15.10 -15.56
CA LEU A 11 5.78 -14.13 -14.59
C LEU A 11 6.88 -13.83 -13.57
N PRO A 12 6.99 -12.59 -13.07
CA PRO A 12 7.88 -12.26 -11.97
C PRO A 12 7.50 -13.06 -10.71
N ASP A 13 8.46 -13.30 -9.83
CA ASP A 13 8.21 -13.91 -8.52
C ASP A 13 7.72 -12.87 -7.48
N PHE A 14 7.71 -11.59 -7.86
CA PHE A 14 7.29 -10.44 -7.05
C PHE A 14 8.11 -10.24 -5.77
N ASP A 15 9.32 -10.80 -5.73
CA ASP A 15 10.24 -10.68 -4.59
C ASP A 15 10.97 -9.33 -4.59
N ARG A 16 11.18 -8.72 -5.76
CA ARG A 16 11.87 -7.43 -5.91
C ARG A 16 10.89 -6.31 -6.27
N LEU A 17 11.29 -5.07 -5.93
CA LEU A 17 10.46 -3.88 -6.20
C LEU A 17 10.14 -3.72 -7.69
N ASN A 18 11.12 -3.97 -8.55
CA ASN A 18 11.00 -3.82 -10.01
C ASN A 18 10.12 -4.89 -10.66
N ASP A 19 9.75 -5.93 -9.92
CA ASP A 19 8.79 -6.95 -10.37
C ASP A 19 7.34 -6.44 -10.27
N ARG A 20 7.13 -5.32 -9.58
CA ARG A 20 5.83 -4.68 -9.37
C ARG A 20 5.66 -3.52 -10.33
N MET A 21 4.46 -3.36 -10.86
CA MET A 21 4.10 -2.11 -11.53
C MET A 21 3.88 -1.03 -10.46
N ILE A 22 4.71 0.01 -10.49
CA ILE A 22 4.52 1.20 -9.66
C ILE A 22 3.91 2.27 -10.56
N ALA A 23 2.63 2.56 -10.35
CA ALA A 23 1.98 3.65 -11.06
C ALA A 23 2.46 4.99 -10.48
N GLU A 24 2.80 5.93 -11.37
CA GLU A 24 3.06 7.31 -10.96
C GLU A 24 1.75 7.96 -10.48
N THR A 25 1.89 8.94 -9.59
CA THR A 25 0.74 9.74 -9.15
C THR A 25 0.15 10.51 -10.33
N PRO A 26 -1.18 10.56 -10.48
CA PRO A 26 -1.80 11.30 -11.57
C PRO A 26 -1.47 12.81 -11.46
N SER A 27 -1.16 13.43 -12.59
CA SER A 27 -0.83 14.86 -12.68
C SER A 27 -2.07 15.77 -12.65
N GLN A 28 -3.26 15.19 -12.71
CA GLN A 28 -4.54 15.89 -12.72
C GLN A 28 -5.29 15.66 -11.40
N PRO A 29 -6.21 16.56 -11.01
CA PRO A 29 -7.05 16.37 -9.83
C PRO A 29 -7.84 15.06 -9.89
N PHE A 30 -7.96 14.39 -8.75
CA PHE A 30 -8.73 13.16 -8.57
C PHE A 30 -9.82 13.36 -7.52
N LEU A 31 -11.00 12.80 -7.78
CA LEU A 31 -12.13 12.83 -6.85
C LEU A 31 -12.08 11.60 -5.95
N VAL A 32 -12.00 11.83 -4.64
CA VAL A 32 -12.11 10.79 -3.61
C VAL A 32 -13.31 11.13 -2.73
N ILE A 33 -14.21 10.17 -2.55
CA ILE A 33 -15.43 10.35 -1.75
C ILE A 33 -15.33 9.46 -0.52
N LYS A 34 -15.24 10.09 0.66
CA LYS A 34 -15.28 9.40 1.95
C LYS A 34 -16.71 8.96 2.27
N THR A 35 -16.86 7.72 2.70
CA THR A 35 -18.14 7.14 3.09
C THR A 35 -18.25 6.97 4.60
N ASN A 36 -19.45 6.63 5.08
CA ASN A 36 -19.67 6.28 6.49
C ASN A 36 -19.16 4.86 6.85
N LEU A 37 -18.75 4.06 5.86
CA LEU A 37 -18.15 2.75 6.06
C LEU A 37 -16.62 2.81 6.17
N ASP A 38 -16.01 3.94 5.80
CA ASP A 38 -14.57 4.11 5.89
C ASP A 38 -14.14 4.23 7.36
N SER A 39 -12.93 3.75 7.66
CA SER A 39 -12.32 3.88 8.98
C SER A 39 -12.34 5.35 9.46
N LYS A 40 -12.69 5.53 10.73
CA LYS A 40 -12.73 6.86 11.33
C LYS A 40 -11.33 7.42 11.54
N ASN A 41 -10.41 6.58 12.03
CA ASN A 41 -9.03 6.96 12.33
C ASN A 41 -8.05 6.24 11.41
N ILE A 42 -6.92 6.88 11.13
CA ILE A 42 -5.82 6.32 10.32
C ILE A 42 -5.16 5.09 10.96
N THR A 43 -5.43 4.83 12.23
CA THR A 43 -4.93 3.66 12.98
C THR A 43 -5.84 2.45 12.86
N ASP A 44 -7.10 2.65 12.47
CA ASP A 44 -8.12 1.60 12.45
C ASP A 44 -7.99 0.80 11.15
N GLU A 45 -7.73 -0.51 11.28
CA GLU A 45 -7.56 -1.44 10.15
C GLU A 45 -6.42 -1.07 9.18
N ASN A 46 -5.50 -0.19 9.59
CA ASN A 46 -4.37 0.20 8.76
C ASN A 46 -3.20 -0.80 8.90
N PRO A 47 -2.83 -1.53 7.83
CA PRO A 47 -1.76 -2.52 7.86
C PRO A 47 -0.38 -1.91 8.09
N TYR A 48 -0.24 -0.59 7.91
CA TYR A 48 1.00 0.15 8.17
C TYR A 48 1.10 0.63 9.62
N TYR A 49 0.01 0.59 10.40
CA TYR A 49 0.02 0.96 11.79
C TYR A 49 0.67 -0.13 12.65
N ARG A 50 1.81 0.19 13.28
CA ARG A 50 2.60 -0.75 14.09
C ARG A 50 2.35 -0.61 15.60
N GLY A 51 1.16 -0.16 15.99
CA GLY A 51 0.81 0.04 17.41
C GLY A 51 1.48 1.24 18.08
N LYS A 52 2.13 2.11 17.30
CA LYS A 52 2.70 3.38 17.75
C LYS A 52 2.28 4.47 16.80
N ASN A 53 1.75 5.54 17.37
CA ASN A 53 1.44 6.74 16.61
C ASN A 53 2.66 7.67 16.67
N THR A 54 3.48 7.67 15.62
CA THR A 54 4.59 8.63 15.50
C THR A 54 4.13 9.86 14.73
N GLU A 55 4.79 10.99 14.95
CA GLU A 55 4.51 12.24 14.21
C GLU A 55 4.65 12.00 12.70
N GLU A 56 5.75 11.38 12.28
CA GLU A 56 6.01 11.01 10.87
C GLU A 56 4.91 10.13 10.25
N PHE A 57 4.36 9.19 11.02
CA PHE A 57 3.25 8.35 10.54
C PHE A 57 1.98 9.18 10.40
N THR A 58 1.70 10.03 11.38
CA THR A 58 0.51 10.89 11.38
C THR A 58 0.58 11.87 10.21
N GLU A 59 1.70 12.58 10.04
CA GLU A 59 1.97 13.54 8.95
C GLU A 59 1.92 12.91 7.56
N PHE A 60 2.19 11.61 7.41
CA PHE A 60 2.06 10.97 6.10
C PHE A 60 0.58 10.82 5.67
N PHE A 61 -0.33 10.65 6.64
CA PHE A 61 -1.76 10.41 6.37
C PHE A 61 -2.65 11.62 6.66
N GLU A 62 -2.16 12.61 7.42
CA GLU A 62 -2.81 13.89 7.66
C GLU A 62 -2.21 14.94 6.70
N GLU A 63 -3.08 15.64 5.98
CA GLU A 63 -2.72 16.71 5.03
C GLU A 63 -2.74 18.09 5.71
#